data_AF-A0A2T1E7U9-F1
#
_entry.id   AF-A0A2T1E7U9-F1
#
_cell.length_a   1.000
_cell.length_b   1.000
_cell.length_c   1.000
_cell.angle_alpha   90.00
_cell.angle_beta   90.00
_cell.angle_gamma   90.00
#
_symmetry.space_group_name_H-M   'P 1'
#
loop_
_entity.id
_entity.type
_entity.pdbx_description
1 polymer ?
#
loop_
_entity_poly.entity_id
_entity_poly.type
_entity_poly.pdbx_seq_one_letter_code
_entity_poly.pdbx_strand_id
1 'polypeptide(L)'
;MADNSIQENRLSLARASLREALARYSHLRQGKKNSNNTELEAALQTQLDILSYTSEKLDNKVIRIATFGLVSRGKSAVLNALLGQKILETGPLNGVTKWPRSVRWNVPLPLLNSVEP
;
A
#
# COMPACT_ATOMS: atom_id res chain seq x y z
N MET A 1 6.49 15.18 19.74
CA MET A 1 7.48 14.09 19.89
C MET A 1 6.86 12.78 20.40
N ALA A 2 5.95 12.78 21.38
CA ALA A 2 5.34 11.54 21.92
C ALA A 2 4.38 10.78 20.97
N ASP A 3 3.74 11.46 20.01
CA ASP A 3 2.74 10.84 19.12
C ASP A 3 3.37 9.89 18.08
N ASN A 4 4.58 10.22 17.60
CA ASN A 4 5.28 9.42 16.60
C ASN A 4 5.75 8.06 17.17
N SER A 5 6.22 8.04 18.43
CA SER A 5 6.66 6.78 19.06
C SER A 5 5.51 5.81 19.32
N ILE A 6 4.31 6.33 19.64
CA ILE A 6 3.10 5.51 19.80
C ILE A 6 2.68 4.91 18.45
N GLN A 7 2.72 5.70 17.37
CA GLN A 7 2.41 5.23 16.02
C GLN A 7 3.41 4.18 15.53
N GLU A 8 4.71 4.40 15.74
CA GLU A 8 5.77 3.46 15.40
C GLU A 8 5.64 2.15 16.17
N ASN A 9 5.30 2.21 17.46
CA ASN A 9 5.11 1.03 18.29
C ASN A 9 3.87 0.23 17.84
N ARG A 10 2.73 0.89 17.59
CA ARG A 10 1.53 0.23 17.04
C ARG A 10 1.79 -0.44 15.69
N LEU A 11 2.55 0.21 14.83
CA LEU A 11 2.94 -0.34 13.54
C LEU A 11 3.87 -1.55 13.69
N SER A 12 4.84 -1.47 14.62
CA SER A 12 5.72 -2.58 14.96
C SER A 12 4.94 -3.81 15.46
N LEU A 13 3.99 -3.57 16.37
CA LEU A 13 3.10 -4.61 16.90
C LEU A 13 2.24 -5.24 15.80
N ALA A 14 1.62 -4.44 14.93
CA ALA A 14 0.81 -4.93 13.83
C ALA A 14 1.63 -5.80 12.84
N ARG A 15 2.88 -5.42 12.57
CA ARG A 15 3.81 -6.22 11.75
C ARG A 15 4.14 -7.55 12.42
N ALA A 16 4.49 -7.51 13.71
CA ALA A 16 4.84 -8.72 14.47
C ALA A 16 3.66 -9.72 14.48
N SER A 17 2.43 -9.23 14.74
CA SER A 17 1.25 -10.10 14.77
C SER A 17 0.93 -10.73 13.41
N LEU A 18 1.11 -9.99 12.30
CA LEU A 18 0.86 -10.54 10.96
C LEU A 18 1.92 -11.55 10.54
N ARG A 19 3.20 -11.30 10.85
CA ARG A 19 4.28 -12.27 10.60
C ARG A 19 4.08 -13.55 11.40
N GLU A 20 3.66 -13.41 12.66
CA GLU A 20 3.36 -14.56 13.50
C GLU A 20 2.16 -15.36 12.96
N ALA A 21 1.08 -14.68 12.55
CA ALA A 21 -0.07 -15.33 11.92
C ALA A 21 0.35 -16.09 10.65
N LEU A 22 1.13 -15.45 9.77
CA LEU A 22 1.67 -16.10 8.56
C LEU A 22 2.48 -17.35 8.88
N ALA A 23 3.39 -17.27 9.85
CA ALA A 23 4.18 -18.43 10.27
C ALA A 23 3.25 -19.56 10.75
N ARG A 24 2.33 -19.28 11.67
CA ARG A 24 1.39 -20.28 12.20
C ARG A 24 0.56 -20.95 11.10
N TYR A 25 -0.05 -20.18 10.20
CA TYR A 25 -0.91 -20.74 9.15
C TYR A 25 -0.12 -21.45 8.04
N SER A 26 1.10 -21.01 7.74
CA SER A 26 1.98 -21.70 6.80
C SER A 26 2.42 -23.07 7.32
N HIS A 27 2.72 -23.19 8.62
CA HIS A 27 3.07 -24.46 9.27
C HIS A 27 1.86 -25.41 9.30
N LEU A 28 0.67 -24.93 9.65
CA LEU A 28 -0.56 -25.74 9.64
C LEU A 28 -0.88 -26.30 8.25
N ARG A 29 -0.59 -25.52 7.20
CA ARG A 29 -0.76 -25.98 5.82
C ARG A 29 0.22 -27.10 5.46
N GLN A 30 1.49 -27.01 5.85
CA GLN A 30 2.47 -28.06 5.60
C GLN A 30 2.05 -29.40 6.22
N GLY A 31 1.44 -29.38 7.41
CA GLY A 31 0.89 -30.57 8.04
C GLY A 31 -0.40 -31.10 7.39
N LYS A 32 -1.16 -30.25 6.68
CA LYS A 32 -2.47 -30.58 6.07
C LYS A 32 -2.42 -30.84 4.57
N LYS A 33 -1.26 -30.71 3.92
CA LYS A 33 -1.00 -30.91 2.48
C LYS A 33 -1.32 -32.32 1.95
N ASN A 34 -1.78 -33.21 2.83
CA ASN A 34 -2.17 -34.60 2.51
C ASN A 34 -3.70 -34.77 2.46
N SER A 35 -4.50 -33.71 2.55
CA SER A 35 -5.95 -33.81 2.45
C SER A 35 -6.41 -33.70 0.99
N ASN A 36 -7.18 -34.68 0.51
CA ASN A 36 -7.70 -34.78 -0.88
C ASN A 36 -8.73 -33.69 -1.27
N ASN A 37 -8.72 -32.52 -0.63
CA ASN A 37 -9.69 -31.45 -0.87
C ASN A 37 -9.01 -30.23 -1.49
N THR A 38 -8.84 -30.30 -2.82
CA THR A 38 -8.16 -29.29 -3.65
C THR A 38 -8.78 -27.89 -3.55
N GLU A 39 -10.10 -27.79 -3.37
CA GLU A 39 -10.80 -26.50 -3.23
C GLU A 39 -10.43 -25.80 -1.93
N LEU A 40 -10.36 -26.56 -0.83
CA LEU A 40 -9.95 -26.05 0.47
C LEU A 40 -8.49 -25.56 0.42
N GLU A 41 -7.61 -26.31 -0.23
CA GLU A 41 -6.20 -25.91 -0.39
C GLU A 41 -6.06 -24.61 -1.20
N ALA A 42 -6.83 -24.45 -2.27
CA ALA A 42 -6.84 -23.24 -3.08
C ALA A 42 -7.37 -22.02 -2.30
N ALA A 43 -8.45 -22.20 -1.54
CA ALA A 43 -8.99 -21.15 -0.68
C ALA A 43 -7.98 -20.74 0.42
N LEU A 44 -7.31 -21.70 1.04
CA LEU A 44 -6.28 -21.43 2.05
C LEU A 44 -5.05 -20.75 1.47
N GLN A 45 -4.59 -21.16 0.27
CA GLN A 45 -3.53 -20.49 -0.46
C GLN A 45 -3.88 -19.02 -0.71
N THR A 46 -5.10 -18.76 -1.19
CA THR A 46 -5.59 -17.40 -1.43
C THR A 46 -5.54 -16.54 -0.16
N GLN A 47 -5.95 -17.09 0.99
CA GLN A 47 -5.89 -16.37 2.27
C GLN A 47 -4.45 -16.10 2.72
N LEU A 48 -3.53 -17.05 2.53
CA LEU A 48 -2.10 -16.85 2.83
C LEU A 48 -1.48 -15.78 1.93
N ASP A 49 -1.85 -15.73 0.65
CA ASP A 49 -1.36 -14.71 -0.29
C ASP A 49 -1.85 -13.31 0.09
N ILE A 50 -3.12 -13.16 0.48
CA ILE A 50 -3.68 -11.90 0.97
C ILE A 50 -2.93 -11.44 2.23
N LEU A 51 -2.64 -12.36 3.15
CA LEU A 51 -1.96 -12.06 4.40
C LEU A 51 -0.49 -11.66 4.16
N SER A 52 0.19 -12.36 3.24
CA SER A 52 1.56 -12.06 2.83
C SER A 52 1.65 -10.68 2.18
N TYR A 53 0.75 -10.41 1.22
CA TYR A 53 0.64 -9.10 0.57
C TYR A 53 0.38 -7.96 1.56
N THR A 54 -0.47 -8.21 2.56
CA THR A 54 -0.77 -7.22 3.60
C THR A 54 0.45 -6.95 4.49
N SER A 55 1.22 -7.99 4.85
CA SER A 55 2.47 -7.84 5.60
C SER A 55 3.50 -7.03 4.81
N GLU A 56 3.68 -7.34 3.52
CA GLU A 56 4.60 -6.63 2.64
C GLU A 56 4.22 -5.15 2.49
N LYS A 57 2.91 -4.87 2.37
CA LYS A 57 2.38 -3.50 2.31
C LYS A 57 2.71 -2.68 3.56
N LEU A 58 2.76 -3.30 4.75
CA LEU A 58 3.18 -2.63 5.97
C LEU A 58 4.69 -2.42 6.05
N ASP A 59 5.49 -3.31 5.46
CA ASP A 59 6.95 -3.21 5.45
C ASP A 59 7.47 -2.11 4.53
N ASN A 60 6.81 -1.89 3.39
CA ASN A 60 7.22 -0.90 2.38
C ASN A 60 7.14 0.57 2.82
N LYS A 61 6.69 0.87 4.06
CA LYS A 61 6.59 2.24 4.65
C LYS A 61 6.05 3.30 3.67
N VAL A 62 5.09 2.92 2.82
CA VAL A 62 4.59 3.80 1.76
C VAL A 62 3.68 4.87 2.36
N ILE A 63 4.02 6.13 2.12
CA ILE A 63 3.15 7.27 2.46
C ILE A 63 2.00 7.30 1.45
N ARG A 64 0.76 7.20 1.95
CA ARG A 64 -0.45 7.34 1.13
C ARG A 64 -1.08 8.69 1.40
N ILE A 65 -1.12 9.54 0.37
CA ILE A 65 -1.76 10.85 0.44
C ILE A 65 -3.12 10.74 -0.24
N ALA A 66 -4.18 11.02 0.51
CA ALA A 66 -5.53 11.11 -0.02
C ALA A 66 -5.98 12.58 -0.03
N THR A 67 -6.30 13.11 -1.21
CA THR A 67 -6.76 14.50 -1.35
C THR A 67 -8.27 14.54 -1.53
N PHE A 68 -8.96 15.17 -0.57
CA PHE A 68 -10.40 15.38 -0.62
C PHE A 68 -10.73 16.86 -0.84
N GLY A 69 -11.93 17.18 -1.32
CA GLY A 69 -12.40 18.56 -1.43
C GLY A 69 -13.46 18.74 -2.51
N LEU A 70 -13.96 19.96 -2.66
CA LEU A 70 -15.00 20.30 -3.65
C LEU A 70 -14.52 20.12 -5.10
N VAL A 71 -15.46 19.78 -5.98
CA VAL A 71 -15.20 19.69 -7.44
C VAL A 71 -14.78 21.06 -7.99
N SER A 72 -13.95 21.08 -9.05
CA SER A 72 -13.50 22.32 -9.73
C SER A 72 -12.53 23.23 -8.94
N ARG A 73 -11.85 22.73 -7.89
CA ARG A 73 -10.84 23.48 -7.11
C ARG A 73 -9.39 23.09 -7.39
N GLY A 74 -9.13 22.45 -8.53
CA GLY A 74 -7.76 22.13 -8.95
C GLY A 74 -7.07 20.99 -8.19
N LYS A 75 -7.79 20.11 -7.47
CA LYS A 75 -7.18 18.96 -6.77
C LYS A 75 -6.30 18.10 -7.69
N SER A 76 -6.82 17.77 -8.87
CA SER A 76 -6.08 17.03 -9.89
C SER A 76 -4.89 17.82 -10.45
N ALA A 77 -4.97 19.15 -10.48
CA ALA A 77 -3.86 20.01 -10.91
C ALA A 77 -2.72 20.05 -9.89
N VAL A 78 -3.04 20.13 -8.59
CA VAL A 78 -2.04 20.06 -7.50
C VAL A 78 -1.36 18.69 -7.49
N LEU A 79 -2.13 17.61 -7.62
CA LEU A 79 -1.57 16.26 -7.73
C LEU A 79 -0.67 16.10 -8.95
N ASN A 80 -1.06 16.62 -10.12
CA ASN A 80 -0.23 16.60 -11.31
C ASN A 80 1.07 17.40 -11.15
N ALA A 81 1.01 18.57 -10.49
CA ALA A 81 2.18 19.38 -10.19
C ALA A 81 3.14 18.66 -9.24
N LEU A 82 2.61 18.03 -8.19
CA LEU A 82 3.38 17.26 -7.21
C LEU A 82 4.00 16.00 -7.82
N LEU A 83 3.31 15.35 -8.76
CA LEU A 83 3.83 14.20 -9.51
C LEU A 83 4.77 14.62 -10.65
N GLY A 84 4.81 15.91 -11.03
CA GLY A 84 5.55 16.40 -12.20
C GLY A 84 5.03 15.89 -13.55
N GLN A 85 3.85 15.26 -13.56
CA GLN A 85 3.26 14.60 -14.73
C GLN A 85 1.74 14.84 -14.77
N LYS A 86 1.19 15.02 -15.98
CA LYS A 86 -0.24 15.25 -16.19
C LYS A 86 -1.02 13.92 -16.27
N ILE A 87 -1.05 13.18 -15.16
CA ILE A 87 -1.67 11.84 -15.09
C ILE A 87 -3.18 11.91 -14.84
N LEU A 88 -3.63 12.89 -14.07
CA LEU A 88 -5.04 13.12 -13.78
C LEU A 88 -5.61 14.12 -14.78
N GLU A 89 -6.77 13.81 -15.36
CA GLU A 89 -7.47 14.71 -16.28
C GLU A 89 -7.87 15.99 -15.55
N THR A 90 -7.30 17.10 -15.98
CA THR A 90 -7.62 18.46 -15.52
C THR A 90 -8.26 19.21 -16.68
N GLY A 91 -9.54 19.55 -16.56
CA GLY A 91 -10.27 20.35 -17.54
C GLY A 91 -11.17 21.38 -16.85
N PRO A 92 -11.55 22.48 -17.53
CA PRO A 92 -12.49 23.48 -17.03
C PRO A 92 -13.93 22.94 -16.91
N LEU A 93 -14.21 21.81 -17.60
CA LEU A 93 -15.49 21.13 -17.56
C LEU A 93 -15.58 20.26 -16.29
N ASN A 94 -16.55 20.56 -15.44
CA ASN A 94 -16.73 19.95 -14.13
C ASN A 94 -16.82 18.41 -14.22
N GLY A 95 -16.24 17.70 -13.24
CA GLY A 95 -16.52 16.26 -13.05
C GLY A 95 -15.75 15.28 -13.94
N VAL A 96 -14.58 15.66 -14.47
CA VAL A 96 -13.72 14.75 -15.26
C VAL A 96 -13.10 13.62 -14.44
N THR A 97 -12.86 13.80 -13.14
CA THR A 97 -12.43 12.71 -12.25
C THR A 97 -13.65 12.02 -11.64
N LYS A 98 -14.28 11.11 -12.39
CA LYS A 98 -15.45 10.33 -11.92
C LYS A 98 -15.09 9.14 -11.04
N TRP A 99 -13.85 8.64 -11.14
CA TRP A 99 -13.41 7.43 -10.46
C TRP A 99 -12.20 7.70 -9.55
N PRO A 100 -12.16 7.14 -8.33
CA PRO A 100 -10.98 7.22 -7.48
C PRO A 100 -9.79 6.58 -8.20
N ARG A 101 -8.72 7.36 -8.40
CA ARG A 101 -7.46 6.87 -8.97
C ARG A 101 -6.36 6.92 -7.92
N SER A 102 -5.62 5.83 -7.81
CA SER A 102 -4.36 5.79 -7.08
C SER A 102 -3.22 5.84 -8.09
N VAL A 103 -2.23 6.70 -7.83
CA VAL A 103 -1.03 6.79 -8.64
C VAL A 103 0.16 6.49 -7.73
N ARG A 104 1.06 5.61 -8.18
CA ARG A 104 2.32 5.37 -7.47
C ARG A 104 3.25 6.53 -7.79
N TRP A 105 3.63 7.28 -6.77
CA TRP A 105 4.63 8.31 -6.93
C TRP A 105 6.01 7.67 -6.95
N ASN A 106 6.59 7.54 -8.14
CA ASN A 106 7.98 7.18 -8.30
C ASN A 106 8.79 8.48 -8.27
N VAL A 107 9.40 8.79 -7.14
CA VAL A 107 10.35 9.92 -7.05
C VAL A 107 11.55 9.54 -7.91
N PRO A 108 11.86 10.27 -9.00
CA PRO A 108 13.12 10.07 -9.70
C PRO A 108 14.24 10.29 -8.68
N LEU A 109 15.30 9.48 -8.72
CA LEU A 109 16.44 9.60 -7.81
C LEU A 109 17.60 10.44 -8.41
N PRO A 110 17.47 11.75 -8.76
CA PRO A 110 18.65 12.52 -9.16
C PRO A 110 19.36 13.20 -7.98
N LEU A 111 18.83 13.15 -6.75
CA LEU A 111 19.37 13.93 -5.61
C LEU A 111 20.01 13.11 -4.48
N LEU A 112 19.98 11.77 -4.53
CA LEU A 112 20.66 10.95 -3.52
C LEU A 112 22.10 10.56 -3.90
N ASN A 113 22.49 10.79 -5.16
CA ASN A 113 23.78 10.34 -5.71
C ASN A 113 24.78 11.49 -5.98
N SER A 114 24.47 12.73 -5.57
CA SER A 114 25.35 13.89 -5.79
C SER A 114 26.10 14.35 -4.54
N VAL A 115 26.12 13.53 -3.49
CA VAL A 115 27.01 13.72 -2.34
C VAL A 115 27.97 12.53 -2.29
N GLU A 116 28.99 12.58 -3.15
CA GLU A 116 30.26 11.88 -2.92
C GLU A 116 31.23 12.82 -2.17
N PRO A 117 32.18 12.27 -1.39
CA PRO A 117 32.81 12.89 -0.22
C PRO A 117 33.74 14.08 -0.49
#